data_AF-A0A6L9SU52-F1
#
_entry.id   AF-A0A6L9SU52-F1
#
_cell.length_a   1.000
_cell.length_b   1.000
_cell.length_c   1.000
_cell.angle_alpha   90.00
_cell.angle_beta   90.00
_cell.angle_gamma   90.00
#
_symmetry.space_group_name_H-M   'P 1'
#
loop_
_entity.id
_entity.type
_entity.pdbx_description
1 polymer ?
#
loop_
_entity_poly.entity_id
_entity_poly.type
_entity_poly.pdbx_seq_one_letter_code
_entity_poly.pdbx_strand_id
1 'polypeptide(L)'
;MTDATMTATVTDTTADPTQYTTRLTLLDTDGNPIDLSKISGGAITSVKATALAAGTAPTATLAGGVLTLGIPAGATGPAGSPGAAGKNGSNGAAGVGVKAIALTTDTSGKVTAGTWTDTANAAHAITVTTAAAAGDQPMDQPSAIQ
;
A
#
# COMPACT_ATOMS: atom_id res chain seq x y z
N MET A 1 -46.32 -18.25 37.90
CA MET A 1 -45.81 -18.95 36.70
C MET A 1 -44.76 -19.92 37.22
N THR A 2 -45.09 -21.21 37.30
CA THR A 2 -44.14 -22.23 37.73
C THR A 2 -43.26 -22.60 36.55
N ASP A 3 -41.94 -22.46 36.72
CA ASP A 3 -40.94 -22.85 35.72
C ASP A 3 -41.09 -24.33 35.38
N ALA A 4 -41.62 -24.62 34.18
CA ALA A 4 -41.67 -25.96 33.65
C ALA A 4 -40.33 -26.27 32.97
N THR A 5 -39.52 -27.14 33.56
CA THR A 5 -38.25 -27.58 32.98
C THR A 5 -38.53 -28.50 31.78
N MET A 6 -38.40 -27.98 30.56
CA MET A 6 -38.49 -28.78 29.33
C MET A 6 -37.17 -29.52 29.09
N THR A 7 -37.24 -30.84 28.85
CA THR A 7 -36.07 -31.67 28.61
C THR A 7 -35.90 -31.91 27.10
N ALA A 8 -34.79 -31.42 26.55
CA ALA A 8 -34.39 -31.69 25.17
C ALA A 8 -33.49 -32.94 25.13
N THR A 9 -33.90 -33.97 24.39
CA THR A 9 -33.05 -35.15 24.15
C THR A 9 -32.53 -35.13 22.71
N VAL A 10 -31.21 -35.25 22.58
CA VAL A 10 -30.50 -35.34 21.30
C VAL A 10 -29.97 -36.76 21.19
N THR A 11 -30.52 -37.52 20.25
CA THR A 11 -30.03 -38.87 19.95
C THR A 11 -29.28 -38.82 18.62
N ASP A 12 -27.99 -39.08 18.68
CA ASP A 12 -27.19 -39.37 17.48
C ASP A 12 -27.47 -40.81 17.06
N THR A 13 -28.10 -40.97 15.90
CA THR A 13 -28.43 -42.29 15.33
C THR A 13 -27.52 -42.66 14.16
N THR A 14 -26.53 -41.82 13.86
CA THR A 14 -25.64 -41.97 12.71
C THR A 14 -24.27 -42.48 13.16
N ALA A 15 -23.87 -43.66 12.70
CA ALA A 15 -22.52 -44.19 12.92
C ALA A 15 -21.46 -43.55 12.00
N ASP A 16 -21.85 -42.57 11.17
CA ASP A 16 -21.00 -41.85 10.23
C ASP A 16 -20.51 -40.53 10.87
N PRO A 17 -19.20 -40.39 11.15
CA PRO A 17 -18.64 -39.22 11.83
C PRO A 17 -18.64 -37.95 10.97
N THR A 18 -19.12 -38.03 9.72
CA THR A 18 -19.17 -36.90 8.78
C THR A 18 -20.59 -36.33 8.60
N GLN A 19 -21.61 -37.00 9.15
CA GLN A 19 -23.01 -36.57 9.06
C GLN A 19 -23.65 -36.48 10.45
N TYR A 20 -23.75 -35.26 10.97
CA TYR A 20 -24.42 -34.99 12.25
C TYR A 20 -25.90 -34.66 12.05
N THR A 21 -26.68 -35.62 11.54
CA THR A 21 -28.14 -35.44 11.52
C THR A 21 -28.71 -35.91 12.84
N THR A 22 -28.80 -35.00 13.82
CA THR A 22 -29.43 -35.32 15.11
C THR A 22 -30.90 -34.88 15.10
N ARG A 23 -31.79 -35.78 15.49
CA ARG A 23 -33.22 -35.47 15.62
C ARG A 23 -33.48 -34.95 17.02
N LEU A 24 -33.83 -33.67 17.13
CA LEU A 24 -34.27 -33.08 18.39
C LEU A 24 -35.73 -33.46 18.65
N THR A 25 -35.98 -34.18 19.76
CA THR A 25 -37.34 -34.45 20.23
C THR A 25 -37.61 -33.61 21.47
N LEU A 26 -38.68 -32.82 21.43
CA LEU A 26 -39.12 -31.99 22.55
C LEU A 26 -40.29 -32.70 23.23
N LEU A 27 -40.19 -32.96 24.53
CA LEU A 27 -41.22 -33.64 25.30
C LEU A 27 -41.73 -32.72 26.42
N ASP A 28 -43.01 -32.85 26.77
CA ASP A 28 -43.60 -32.17 27.92
C ASP A 28 -43.16 -32.82 29.24
N THR A 29 -43.68 -32.32 30.36
CA THR A 29 -43.37 -32.84 31.71
C THR A 29 -43.85 -34.28 31.93
N ASP A 30 -44.79 -34.75 31.11
CA ASP A 30 -45.34 -36.10 31.17
C ASP A 30 -44.66 -37.05 30.17
N GLY A 31 -43.65 -36.57 29.44
CA GLY A 31 -42.90 -37.35 28.46
C GLY A 31 -43.63 -37.56 27.12
N ASN A 32 -44.70 -36.80 26.86
CA ASN A 32 -45.35 -36.82 25.55
C ASN A 32 -44.63 -35.87 24.59
N PRO A 33 -44.53 -36.20 23.28
CA PRO A 33 -43.99 -35.26 22.30
C PRO A 33 -44.79 -33.96 22.33
N ILE A 34 -44.10 -32.83 22.50
CA ILE A 34 -44.73 -31.52 22.36
C ILE A 34 -45.10 -31.35 20.90
N ASP A 35 -46.40 -31.31 20.65
CA ASP A 35 -46.93 -30.97 19.33
C ASP A 35 -46.80 -29.47 19.09
N LEU A 36 -45.68 -29.08 18.49
CA LEU A 36 -45.39 -27.69 18.14
C LEU A 36 -46.45 -27.08 17.20
N SER A 37 -47.27 -27.90 16.51
CA SER A 37 -48.34 -27.43 15.61
C SER A 37 -49.54 -26.82 16.34
N LYS A 38 -49.68 -27.07 17.64
CA LYS A 38 -50.81 -26.62 18.46
C LYS A 38 -50.49 -25.45 19.40
N ILE A 39 -49.26 -24.95 19.38
CA ILE A 39 -48.86 -23.77 20.17
C ILE A 39 -49.47 -22.52 19.51
N SER A 40 -50.28 -21.76 20.24
CA SER A 40 -50.82 -20.48 19.74
C SER A 40 -49.66 -19.51 19.49
N GLY A 41 -49.38 -19.23 18.22
CA GLY A 41 -48.16 -18.56 17.74
C GLY A 41 -47.57 -19.20 16.49
N GLY A 42 -48.01 -20.43 16.16
CA GLY A 42 -47.60 -21.19 14.97
C GLY A 42 -46.29 -21.94 15.21
N ALA A 43 -46.25 -23.23 14.85
CA ALA A 43 -45.00 -24.00 14.83
C ALA A 43 -43.95 -23.29 13.97
N ILE A 44 -42.70 -23.26 14.43
CA ILE A 44 -41.58 -22.92 13.53
C ILE A 44 -41.39 -24.11 12.60
N THR A 45 -41.91 -23.97 11.39
CA THR A 45 -41.80 -24.96 10.29
C THR A 45 -40.52 -24.79 9.49
N SER A 46 -39.93 -23.59 9.51
CA SER A 46 -38.64 -23.30 8.86
C SER A 46 -37.94 -22.10 9.49
N VAL A 47 -36.62 -22.03 9.27
CA VAL A 47 -35.76 -20.93 9.74
C VAL A 47 -35.07 -20.31 8.52
N LYS A 48 -35.11 -18.98 8.44
CA LYS A 48 -34.44 -18.19 7.40
C LYS A 48 -33.46 -17.22 8.06
N ALA A 49 -32.19 -17.28 7.66
CA ALA A 49 -31.21 -16.24 7.97
C ALA A 49 -31.13 -15.24 6.81
N THR A 50 -31.19 -13.95 7.12
CA THR A 50 -31.02 -12.87 6.13
C THR A 50 -29.87 -11.99 6.58
N ALA A 51 -28.91 -11.75 5.67
CA ALA A 51 -27.83 -10.81 5.93
C ALA A 51 -28.38 -9.38 6.00
N LEU A 52 -27.95 -8.62 7.00
CA LEU A 52 -28.23 -7.20 7.14
C LEU A 52 -26.95 -6.38 6.96
N ALA A 53 -27.10 -5.11 6.62
CA ALA A 53 -25.97 -4.19 6.51
C ALA A 53 -25.24 -4.02 7.85
N ALA A 54 -23.96 -3.64 7.81
CA ALA A 54 -23.20 -3.36 9.02
C ALA A 54 -23.83 -2.19 9.80
N GLY A 55 -23.90 -2.32 11.12
CA GLY A 55 -24.46 -1.29 12.00
C GLY A 55 -25.99 -1.32 12.17
N THR A 56 -26.71 -2.19 11.46
CA THR A 56 -28.14 -2.41 11.74
C THR A 56 -28.34 -3.26 12.99
N ALA A 57 -29.41 -3.01 13.75
CA ALA A 57 -29.76 -3.88 14.87
C ALA A 57 -30.13 -5.30 14.37
N PRO A 58 -29.78 -6.35 15.13
CA PRO A 58 -30.25 -7.70 14.82
C PRO A 58 -31.78 -7.76 14.93
N THR A 59 -32.42 -8.60 14.10
CA THR A 59 -33.87 -8.75 14.10
C THR A 59 -34.28 -10.21 14.21
N ALA A 60 -35.46 -10.43 14.80
CA ALA A 60 -36.11 -11.73 14.86
C ALA A 60 -37.61 -11.53 14.61
N THR A 61 -38.17 -12.24 13.64
CA THR A 61 -39.60 -12.17 13.32
C THR A 61 -40.15 -13.56 13.07
N LEU A 62 -41.30 -13.85 13.67
CA LEU A 62 -42.03 -15.08 13.45
C LEU A 62 -43.33 -14.75 12.71
N ALA A 63 -43.45 -15.23 11.48
CA ALA A 63 -44.65 -15.06 10.66
C ALA A 63 -44.89 -16.29 9.78
N GLY A 64 -46.13 -16.77 9.72
CA GLY A 64 -46.50 -17.92 8.88
C GLY A 64 -45.70 -19.21 9.17
N GLY A 65 -45.23 -19.38 10.41
CA GLY A 65 -44.38 -20.51 10.80
C GLY A 65 -42.92 -20.42 10.32
N VAL A 66 -42.46 -19.27 9.82
CA VAL A 66 -41.05 -19.04 9.47
C VAL A 66 -40.43 -18.10 10.51
N LEU A 67 -39.38 -18.56 11.18
CA LEU A 67 -38.53 -17.68 12.00
C LEU A 67 -37.47 -17.05 11.09
N THR A 68 -37.57 -15.73 10.89
CA THR A 68 -36.56 -14.97 10.15
C THR A 68 -35.62 -14.26 11.11
N LEU A 69 -34.32 -14.56 10.99
CA LEU A 69 -33.23 -13.97 11.75
C LEU A 69 -32.46 -13.01 10.85
N GLY A 70 -32.43 -11.73 11.21
CA GLY A 70 -31.59 -10.73 10.57
C GLY A 70 -30.21 -10.70 11.23
N ILE A 71 -29.17 -11.08 10.48
CA ILE A 71 -27.79 -11.15 10.96
C ILE A 71 -27.01 -9.95 10.37
N PRO A 72 -26.65 -8.93 11.17
CA PRO A 72 -25.84 -7.81 10.72
C PRO A 72 -24.45 -8.27 10.29
N ALA A 73 -23.93 -7.67 9.21
CA ALA A 73 -22.52 -7.79 8.88
C ALA A 73 -21.65 -7.24 10.01
N GLY A 74 -20.47 -7.84 10.21
CA GLY A 74 -19.47 -7.32 11.13
C GLY A 74 -19.04 -5.92 10.75
N ALA A 75 -18.57 -5.14 11.73
CA ALA A 75 -17.99 -3.84 11.46
C ALA A 75 -16.77 -3.97 10.53
N THR A 76 -16.61 -3.04 9.59
CA THR A 76 -15.38 -2.93 8.81
C THR A 76 -14.20 -2.76 9.77
N GLY A 77 -13.12 -3.51 9.52
CA GLY A 77 -11.88 -3.36 10.29
C GLY A 77 -11.31 -1.95 10.16
N PRO A 78 -10.48 -1.51 11.12
CA PRO A 78 -9.79 -0.24 10.99
C PRO A 78 -8.88 -0.23 9.76
N ALA A 79 -8.63 0.95 9.21
CA ALA A 79 -7.62 1.11 8.18
C ALA A 79 -6.25 0.63 8.69
N GLY A 80 -5.45 0.05 7.80
CA GLY A 80 -4.06 -0.31 8.13
C GLY A 80 -3.22 0.93 8.42
N SER A 81 -2.19 0.77 9.26
CA SER A 81 -1.24 1.85 9.53
C SER A 81 -0.51 2.28 8.25
N PRO A 82 -0.21 3.58 8.08
CA PRO A 82 0.66 4.02 7.01
C PRO A 82 2.00 3.27 7.00
N GLY A 83 2.54 3.02 5.81
CA GLY A 83 3.87 2.44 5.66
C GLY A 83 4.95 3.37 6.23
N ALA A 84 6.11 2.80 6.57
CA ALA A 84 7.26 3.59 6.98
C ALA A 84 7.72 4.53 5.86
N ALA A 85 8.20 5.72 6.22
CA ALA A 85 8.79 6.64 5.27
C ALA A 85 10.00 5.99 4.55
N GLY A 86 10.17 6.32 3.26
CA GLY A 86 11.36 5.94 2.53
C GLY A 86 12.62 6.57 3.14
N LYS A 87 13.77 5.92 2.96
CA LYS A 87 15.06 6.50 3.34
C LYS A 87 15.42 7.64 2.38
N ASN A 88 16.05 8.70 2.89
CA ASN A 88 16.64 9.73 2.05
C ASN A 88 17.72 9.12 1.15
N GLY A 89 17.91 9.69 -0.04
CA GLY A 89 19.06 9.37 -0.89
C GLY A 89 20.38 9.82 -0.25
N SER A 90 21.48 9.20 -0.66
CA SER A 90 22.82 9.64 -0.27
C SER A 90 23.14 11.00 -0.87
N ASN A 91 23.94 11.80 -0.17
CA ASN A 91 24.48 13.04 -0.73
C ASN A 91 25.34 12.73 -1.96
N GLY A 92 25.34 13.66 -2.94
CA GLY A 92 26.26 13.59 -4.06
C GLY A 92 27.72 13.75 -3.63
N ALA A 93 28.66 13.32 -4.49
CA ALA A 93 30.08 13.55 -4.26
C ALA A 93 30.40 15.05 -4.21
N ALA A 94 31.42 15.43 -3.43
CA ALA A 94 31.90 16.81 -3.39
C ALA A 94 32.45 17.22 -4.77
N GLY A 95 32.21 18.48 -5.17
CA GLY A 95 32.78 19.05 -6.39
C GLY A 95 34.29 19.29 -6.25
N VAL A 96 35.01 19.25 -7.38
CA VAL A 96 36.42 19.65 -7.44
C VAL A 96 36.54 21.15 -7.71
N GLY A 97 37.33 21.85 -6.89
CA GLY A 97 37.62 23.28 -7.08
C GLY A 97 39.01 23.51 -7.67
N VAL A 98 39.28 24.71 -8.18
CA VAL A 98 40.62 25.13 -8.63
C VAL A 98 41.41 25.64 -7.43
N LYS A 99 42.61 25.09 -7.21
CA LYS A 99 43.54 25.54 -6.16
C LYS A 99 44.61 26.49 -6.70
N ALA A 100 45.17 26.19 -7.87
CA ALA A 100 46.23 26.98 -8.49
C ALA A 100 46.18 26.87 -10.03
N ILE A 101 46.74 27.86 -10.71
CA ILE A 101 46.89 27.88 -12.17
C ILE A 101 48.33 28.28 -12.49
N ALA A 102 48.98 27.52 -13.35
CA ALA A 102 50.27 27.86 -13.95
C ALA A 102 50.08 28.05 -15.46
N LEU A 103 50.57 29.17 -15.99
CA LEU A 103 50.47 29.51 -17.41
C LEU A 103 51.87 29.52 -18.03
N THR A 104 51.93 29.08 -19.29
CA THR A 104 53.14 29.13 -20.10
C THR A 104 52.96 30.22 -21.15
N THR A 105 53.91 31.14 -21.26
CA THR A 105 53.95 32.13 -22.34
C THR A 105 55.04 31.82 -23.34
N ASP A 106 54.86 32.25 -24.59
CA ASP A 106 55.93 32.32 -25.58
C ASP A 106 56.84 33.54 -25.34
N THR A 107 57.84 33.70 -26.21
CA THR A 107 58.82 34.80 -26.17
C THR A 107 58.21 36.19 -26.41
N SER A 108 57.00 36.25 -26.96
CA SER A 108 56.24 37.47 -27.20
C SER A 108 55.28 37.79 -26.04
N GLY A 109 55.22 36.94 -25.01
CA GLY A 109 54.35 37.10 -23.86
C GLY A 109 52.94 36.51 -24.05
N LYS A 110 52.68 35.77 -25.13
CA LYS A 110 51.38 35.16 -25.41
C LYS A 110 51.25 33.85 -24.64
N VAL A 111 50.11 33.61 -23.99
CA VAL A 111 49.83 32.32 -23.34
C VAL A 111 49.66 31.22 -24.39
N THR A 112 50.42 30.14 -24.27
CA THR A 112 50.42 28.99 -25.20
C THR A 112 49.94 27.69 -24.56
N ALA A 113 50.04 27.56 -23.25
CA ALA A 113 49.56 26.42 -22.49
C ALA A 113 49.32 26.79 -21.03
N GLY A 114 48.77 25.85 -20.27
CA GLY A 114 48.76 25.94 -18.82
C GLY A 114 48.37 24.64 -18.15
N THR A 115 48.49 24.61 -16.83
CA THR A 115 47.93 23.58 -15.98
C THR A 115 47.13 24.24 -14.86
N TRP A 116 46.06 23.58 -14.43
CA TRP A 116 45.40 23.92 -13.18
C TRP A 116 45.50 22.75 -12.22
N THR A 117 45.67 23.05 -10.94
CA THR A 117 45.72 22.05 -9.88
C THR A 117 44.42 22.12 -9.10
N ASP A 118 43.75 20.99 -8.92
CA ASP A 118 42.50 20.96 -8.16
C ASP A 118 42.73 21.01 -6.64
N THR A 119 41.63 21.13 -5.90
CA THR A 119 41.62 21.10 -4.43
C THR A 119 42.10 19.75 -3.86
N ALA A 120 42.15 18.68 -4.65
CA ALA A 120 42.72 17.38 -4.29
C ALA A 120 44.21 17.22 -4.64
N ASN A 121 44.84 18.26 -5.21
CA ASN A 121 46.23 18.26 -5.69
C ASN A 121 46.49 17.49 -7.00
N ALA A 122 45.46 17.12 -7.76
CA ALA A 122 45.65 16.61 -9.11
C ALA A 122 45.87 17.76 -10.10
N ALA A 123 46.76 17.55 -11.07
CA ALA A 123 47.05 18.50 -12.13
C ALA A 123 46.25 18.15 -13.39
N HIS A 124 45.72 19.18 -14.04
CA HIS A 124 44.87 19.09 -15.21
C HIS A 124 45.38 20.06 -16.28
N ALA A 125 45.34 19.66 -17.55
CA ALA A 125 45.81 20.50 -18.64
C ALA A 125 44.80 21.61 -18.97
N ILE A 126 45.30 22.81 -19.28
CA ILE A 126 44.55 23.89 -19.91
C ILE A 126 44.93 23.89 -21.38
N THR A 127 43.97 23.55 -22.25
CA THR A 127 44.14 23.68 -23.70
C THR A 127 43.89 25.11 -24.12
N VAL A 128 44.92 25.77 -24.66
CA VAL A 128 44.80 27.12 -25.21
C VAL A 128 44.68 27.01 -26.73
N THR A 129 43.63 27.60 -27.28
CA THR A 129 43.44 27.71 -28.73
C THR A 129 43.36 29.18 -29.11
N THR A 130 43.93 29.53 -30.26
CA THR A 130 43.84 30.88 -30.82
C THR A 130 42.89 30.84 -32.00
N ALA A 131 41.86 31.68 -32.00
CA ALA A 131 41.20 32.05 -33.24
C ALA A 131 42.20 32.79 -34.13
N ALA A 132 42.21 32.50 -35.44
CA ALA A 132 43.06 33.22 -36.39
C ALA A 132 42.76 34.72 -36.29
N ALA A 133 43.79 35.54 -36.09
CA ALA A 133 43.63 36.99 -36.06
C ALA A 133 43.21 37.47 -37.46
N ALA A 134 42.16 38.27 -37.55
CA ALA A 134 41.83 38.98 -38.77
C ALA A 134 42.87 40.10 -38.98
N GLY A 135 43.86 39.86 -39.85
CA GLY A 135 44.62 40.91 -40.52
C GLY A 135 46.02 41.23 -39.97
N ASP A 136 47.02 40.44 -40.37
CA ASP A 136 48.35 40.98 -40.65
C ASP A 136 48.34 41.52 -42.09
N GLN A 137 48.14 42.83 -42.25
CA GLN A 137 48.44 43.48 -43.54
C GLN A 137 49.92 43.87 -43.54
N PRO A 138 50.74 43.41 -44.51
CA PRO A 138 52.17 43.67 -44.53
C PRO A 138 52.49 45.17 -44.67
N MET A 139 53.38 45.68 -43.81
CA MET A 139 53.90 47.06 -43.81
C MET A 139 54.90 47.35 -44.95
N ASP A 140 54.64 46.90 -46.18
CA ASP A 140 55.54 47.20 -47.30
C ASP A 140 54.76 47.51 -48.58
N GLN A 141 54.34 48.78 -48.71
CA GLN A 141 54.07 49.35 -50.03
C GLN A 141 55.25 50.24 -50.42
N PRO A 142 56.02 49.90 -51.47
CA PRO A 142 57.06 50.78 -51.96
C PRO A 142 56.43 52.04 -52.56
N SER A 143 56.95 53.20 -52.19
CA SER A 143 56.56 54.49 -52.76
C SER A 143 56.66 54.44 -54.28
N ALA A 144 55.52 54.50 -54.97
CA ALA A 144 55.47 54.67 -56.40
C ALA A 144 55.99 56.07 -56.77
N ILE A 145 56.96 56.10 -57.69
CA ILE A 145 57.56 57.27 -58.31
C ILE A 145 56.50 58.04 -59.11
N GLN A 146 56.30 59.32 -58.80
CA GLN A 146 56.04 60.41 -59.77
C GLN A 146 56.68 61.70 -59.28
#